data_AF-A0A7W0PBM3-F1
#
_entry.id   AF-A0A7W0PBM3-F1
#
_cell.length_a   1.000
_cell.length_b   1.000
_cell.length_c   1.000
_cell.angle_alpha   90.00
_cell.angle_beta   90.00
_cell.angle_gamma   90.00
#
_symmetry.space_group_name_H-M   'P 1'
#
loop_
_entity.id
_entity.type
_entity.pdbx_description
1 polymer ?
#
loop_
_entity_poly.entity_id
_entity_poly.type
_entity_poly.pdbx_seq_one_letter_code
_entity_poly.pdbx_strand_id
1 'polypeptide(L)'
;VRAIMAEMGVKVPVIAKLEKPQAVGRLREIVRAFDALMVARGDLGVELPLEQVPMVQKRAIQIARENAKPVIVATQMLESMLTASRPTRAEASDVANAVLDGADALMLSGETSVGRHPVLAVATMARIIDSVESDSTAVPSLLAAPRTTGGVLTRAAKDVGELTGAKALAAFTQSGDTVRRLARLHTPLHLLAFTPEPRVRSQLALTWGVETFLVPSVRHTDEMVRELDKALMDSGRLTRGDLVVIVAGSPPNVPGTTNLIRLHRVGDEY
;
A
#
# COMPACT_ATOMS: atom_id res chain seq x y z
N VAL A 1 -9.45 11.62 19.37
CA VAL A 1 -9.94 10.79 18.23
C VAL A 1 -10.43 9.42 18.67
N ARG A 2 -9.56 8.50 19.15
CA ARG A 2 -10.01 7.12 19.49
C ARG A 2 -11.08 7.05 20.60
N ALA A 3 -11.06 7.97 21.57
CA ALA A 3 -12.12 8.07 22.58
C ALA A 3 -13.48 8.43 21.97
N ILE A 4 -13.52 9.43 21.07
CA ILE A 4 -14.73 9.84 20.34
C ILE A 4 -15.26 8.69 19.48
N MET A 5 -14.36 7.98 18.78
CA MET A 5 -14.70 6.77 18.02
C MET A 5 -15.39 5.70 18.89
N ALA A 6 -14.87 5.47 20.11
CA ALA A 6 -15.45 4.52 21.05
C ALA A 6 -16.83 4.96 21.54
N GLU A 7 -17.00 6.24 21.87
CA GLU A 7 -18.29 6.82 22.24
C GLU A 7 -19.34 6.68 21.12
N MET A 8 -18.93 6.87 19.88
CA MET A 8 -19.79 6.76 18.70
C MET A 8 -19.96 5.33 18.17
N GLY A 9 -19.30 4.33 18.77
CA GLY A 9 -19.35 2.94 18.30
C GLY A 9 -18.74 2.69 16.92
N VAL A 10 -17.85 3.57 16.43
CA VAL A 10 -17.24 3.50 15.10
C VAL A 10 -15.73 3.33 15.24
N LYS A 11 -15.13 2.43 14.45
CA LYS A 11 -13.67 2.28 14.38
C LYS A 11 -13.21 2.31 12.92
N VAL A 12 -12.42 3.32 12.59
CA VAL A 12 -11.76 3.47 11.28
C VAL A 12 -10.28 3.80 11.45
N PRO A 13 -9.44 3.51 10.44
CA PRO A 13 -8.03 3.88 10.49
C PRO A 13 -7.82 5.39 10.67
N VAL A 14 -6.84 5.77 11.47
CA VAL A 14 -6.46 7.17 11.70
C VAL A 14 -5.11 7.46 11.05
N ILE A 15 -5.09 8.46 10.16
CA ILE A 15 -3.87 8.93 9.49
C ILE A 15 -3.30 10.11 10.28
N ALA A 16 -2.02 10.03 10.65
CA ALA A 16 -1.30 11.19 11.20
C ALA A 16 -0.79 12.09 10.08
N LYS A 17 -1.19 13.37 10.07
CA LYS A 17 -0.56 14.39 9.22
C LYS A 17 0.75 14.86 9.87
N LEU A 18 1.85 14.67 9.16
CA LEU A 18 3.19 15.10 9.56
C LEU A 18 3.44 16.51 9.02
N GLU A 19 3.10 17.50 9.85
CA GLU A 19 3.13 18.93 9.48
C GLU A 19 3.79 19.82 10.54
N LYS A 20 4.30 19.23 11.64
CA LYS A 20 4.90 19.96 12.77
C LYS A 20 6.30 19.44 13.13
N PRO A 21 7.25 20.29 13.53
CA PRO A 21 8.60 19.89 13.93
C PRO A 21 8.60 18.87 15.08
N GLN A 22 7.68 19.02 16.03
CA GLN A 22 7.52 18.11 17.17
C GLN A 22 7.08 16.72 16.72
N ALA A 23 6.32 16.63 15.63
CA ALA A 23 5.92 15.36 15.04
C ALA A 23 7.09 14.68 14.33
N VAL A 24 7.96 15.45 13.65
CA VAL A 24 9.21 14.93 13.08
C VAL A 24 10.15 14.39 14.17
N GLY A 25 10.27 15.10 15.30
CA GLY A 25 11.05 14.65 16.46
C GLY A 25 10.54 13.34 17.08
N ARG A 26 9.22 13.08 17.01
CA ARG A 26 8.54 11.89 17.58
C ARG A 26 8.00 10.92 16.53
N LEU A 27 8.56 10.96 15.32
CA LEU A 27 8.03 10.25 14.16
C LEU A 27 7.81 8.75 14.38
N ARG A 28 8.74 8.06 15.05
CA ARG A 28 8.61 6.62 15.36
C ARG A 28 7.45 6.32 16.32
N GLU A 29 7.22 7.17 17.31
CA GLU A 29 6.11 7.01 18.26
C GLU A 29 4.77 7.24 17.57
N ILE A 30 4.70 8.28 16.74
CA ILE A 30 3.51 8.59 15.93
C ILE A 30 3.19 7.45 14.97
N VAL A 31 4.18 6.99 14.20
CA VAL A 31 3.98 5.87 13.28
C VAL A 31 3.50 4.65 14.06
N ARG A 32 4.01 4.33 15.26
CA ARG A 32 3.50 3.21 16.05
C ARG A 32 2.05 3.40 16.53
N ALA A 33 1.64 4.61 16.90
CA ALA A 33 0.32 4.90 17.46
C ALA A 33 -0.83 5.04 16.43
N PHE A 34 -0.50 5.47 15.21
CA PHE A 34 -1.46 5.74 14.13
C PHE A 34 -1.53 4.59 13.12
N ASP A 35 -2.54 4.55 12.28
CA ASP A 35 -2.75 3.44 11.34
C ASP A 35 -2.07 3.69 9.98
N ALA A 36 -1.81 4.95 9.65
CA ALA A 36 -1.07 5.41 8.47
C ALA A 36 -0.47 6.82 8.71
N LEU A 37 0.35 7.28 7.77
CA LEU A 37 1.03 8.57 7.82
C LEU A 37 0.76 9.38 6.55
N MET A 38 0.69 10.71 6.67
CA MET A 38 0.70 11.62 5.52
C MET A 38 1.81 12.65 5.72
N VAL A 39 2.73 12.79 4.77
CA VAL A 39 3.77 13.83 4.74
C VAL A 39 3.17 15.07 4.08
N ALA A 40 2.78 16.06 4.90
CA ALA A 40 2.14 17.29 4.42
C ALA A 40 3.19 18.38 4.17
N ARG A 41 3.77 18.37 2.96
CA ARG A 41 4.98 19.12 2.62
C ARG A 41 4.80 20.63 2.64
N GLY A 42 3.63 21.13 2.23
CA GLY A 42 3.29 22.54 2.25
C GLY A 42 3.34 23.12 3.65
N ASP A 43 2.59 22.52 4.59
CA ASP A 43 2.60 22.93 6.00
C ASP A 43 3.98 22.73 6.64
N LEU A 44 4.62 21.59 6.36
CA LEU A 44 5.93 21.27 6.92
C LEU A 44 7.04 22.22 6.45
N GLY A 45 6.98 22.70 5.21
CA GLY A 45 7.93 23.66 4.63
C GLY A 45 7.76 25.09 5.15
N VAL A 46 6.65 25.39 5.82
CA VAL A 46 6.48 26.64 6.58
C VAL A 46 7.10 26.51 7.97
N GLU A 47 7.03 25.33 8.57
CA GLU A 47 7.44 25.09 9.96
C GLU A 47 8.90 24.62 10.12
N LEU A 48 9.52 24.14 9.04
CA LEU A 48 10.93 23.72 8.96
C LEU A 48 11.63 24.43 7.80
N PRO A 49 12.97 24.57 7.84
CA PRO A 49 13.73 25.00 6.67
C PRO A 49 13.44 24.09 5.47
N LEU A 50 13.11 24.69 4.33
CA LEU A 50 12.61 23.97 3.15
C LEU A 50 13.59 22.89 2.66
N GLU A 51 14.88 23.11 2.83
CA GLU A 51 15.95 22.20 2.46
C GLU A 51 15.99 20.92 3.31
N GLN A 52 15.32 20.90 4.47
CA GLN A 52 15.21 19.72 5.33
C GLN A 52 14.03 18.81 4.95
N VAL A 53 12.99 19.37 4.31
CA VAL A 53 11.74 18.66 4.00
C VAL A 53 11.98 17.38 3.17
N PRO A 54 12.84 17.37 2.13
CA PRO A 54 13.11 16.15 1.36
C PRO A 54 13.64 15.00 2.21
N MET A 55 14.55 15.29 3.16
CA MET A 55 15.11 14.27 4.04
C MET A 55 14.09 13.77 5.08
N VAL A 56 13.20 14.65 5.53
CA VAL A 56 12.10 14.26 6.42
C VAL A 56 11.11 13.34 5.70
N GLN A 57 10.76 13.61 4.43
CA GLN A 57 9.92 12.74 3.61
C GLN A 57 10.51 11.32 3.52
N LYS A 58 11.77 11.20 3.06
CA LYS A 58 12.46 9.91 2.92
C LYS A 58 12.45 9.11 4.22
N ARG A 59 12.76 9.78 5.34
CA ARG A 59 12.75 9.17 6.67
C ARG A 59 11.35 8.73 7.11
N ALA A 60 10.33 9.54 6.84
CA ALA A 60 8.93 9.24 7.14
C ALA A 60 8.43 8.01 6.38
N ILE A 61 8.68 7.97 5.07
CA ILE A 61 8.32 6.85 4.21
C ILE A 61 9.01 5.56 4.68
N GLN A 62 10.33 5.61 4.90
CA GLN A 62 11.06 4.44 5.40
C GLN A 62 10.46 3.92 6.71
N ILE A 63 10.27 4.79 7.71
CA ILE A 63 9.74 4.37 9.02
C ILE A 63 8.32 3.80 8.89
N ALA A 64 7.47 4.35 8.03
CA ALA A 64 6.13 3.82 7.78
C ALA A 64 6.18 2.40 7.20
N ARG A 65 7.02 2.18 6.18
CA ARG A 65 7.27 0.87 5.57
C ARG A 65 7.83 -0.16 6.55
N GLU A 66 8.81 0.21 7.38
CA GLU A 66 9.34 -0.66 8.45
C GLU A 66 8.23 -1.18 9.38
N ASN A 67 7.18 -0.37 9.58
CA ASN A 67 6.05 -0.70 10.44
C ASN A 67 4.82 -1.25 9.68
N ALA A 68 4.95 -1.49 8.36
CA ALA A 68 3.86 -1.93 7.48
C ALA A 68 2.62 -1.02 7.57
N LYS A 69 2.85 0.30 7.59
CA LYS A 69 1.80 1.33 7.63
C LYS A 69 1.81 2.13 6.33
N PRO A 70 0.65 2.37 5.70
CA PRO A 70 0.59 3.16 4.48
C PRO A 70 1.11 4.57 4.71
N VAL A 71 1.82 5.11 3.72
CA VAL A 71 2.29 6.50 3.73
C VAL A 71 1.87 7.25 2.48
N ILE A 72 1.28 8.42 2.70
CA ILE A 72 0.86 9.37 1.67
C ILE A 72 1.89 10.49 1.59
N VAL A 73 2.35 10.83 0.39
CA VAL A 73 3.06 12.09 0.14
C VAL A 73 2.07 13.09 -0.43
N ALA A 74 1.95 14.24 0.21
CA ALA A 74 0.89 15.20 -0.06
C ALA A 74 1.42 16.62 -0.31
N THR A 75 0.59 17.40 -1.01
CA THR A 75 0.76 18.83 -1.36
C THR A 75 1.93 19.11 -2.29
N GLN A 76 1.79 20.12 -3.15
CA GLN A 76 2.85 20.56 -4.08
C GLN A 76 3.39 19.46 -5.00
N MET A 77 2.56 18.47 -5.37
CA MET A 77 2.99 17.40 -6.29
C MET A 77 2.99 17.90 -7.73
N LEU A 78 1.86 18.47 -8.19
CA LEU A 78 1.67 18.99 -9.55
C LEU A 78 1.01 20.39 -9.49
N GLU A 79 1.41 21.23 -8.53
CA GLU A 79 0.75 22.49 -8.16
C GLU A 79 0.44 23.39 -9.37
N SER A 80 1.38 23.54 -10.31
CA SER A 80 1.20 24.35 -11.52
C SER A 80 -0.01 23.93 -12.36
N MET A 81 -0.41 22.66 -12.28
CA MET A 81 -1.58 22.11 -12.98
C MET A 81 -2.93 22.59 -12.42
N LEU A 82 -2.94 23.37 -11.34
CA LEU A 82 -4.09 24.19 -10.95
C LEU A 82 -4.57 25.06 -12.12
N THR A 83 -3.64 25.62 -12.89
CA THR A 83 -3.94 26.55 -14.00
C THR A 83 -3.34 26.14 -15.33
N ALA A 84 -2.20 25.43 -15.34
CA ALA A 84 -1.54 24.96 -16.54
C ALA A 84 -2.03 23.56 -16.95
N SER A 85 -2.01 23.27 -18.25
CA SER A 85 -2.36 21.94 -18.77
C SER A 85 -1.21 20.92 -18.68
N ARG A 86 -0.02 21.35 -18.23
CA ARG A 86 1.17 20.50 -18.07
C ARG A 86 1.94 20.93 -16.82
N PRO A 87 2.56 19.98 -16.10
CA PRO A 87 3.40 20.31 -14.97
C PRO A 87 4.77 20.80 -15.45
N THR A 88 5.51 21.39 -14.52
CA THR A 88 6.92 21.70 -14.69
C THR A 88 7.77 20.41 -14.64
N ARG A 89 9.02 20.50 -15.10
CA ARG A 89 9.98 19.39 -14.96
C ARG A 89 10.31 19.07 -13.50
N ALA A 90 10.31 20.09 -12.63
CA ALA A 90 10.57 19.93 -11.21
C ALA A 90 9.44 19.13 -10.53
N GLU A 91 8.19 19.42 -10.84
CA GLU A 91 7.02 18.68 -10.32
C GLU A 91 6.99 17.23 -10.81
N ALA A 92 7.30 16.99 -12.09
CA ALA A 92 7.42 15.63 -12.61
C ALA A 92 8.53 14.83 -11.89
N SER A 93 9.68 15.49 -11.67
CA SER A 93 10.78 14.91 -10.88
C SER A 93 10.39 14.64 -9.44
N ASP A 94 9.60 15.52 -8.82
CA ASP A 94 9.17 15.39 -7.43
C ASP A 94 8.19 14.22 -7.24
N VAL A 95 7.20 14.07 -8.14
CA VAL A 95 6.33 12.88 -8.20
C VAL A 95 7.16 11.61 -8.34
N ALA A 96 8.10 11.58 -9.29
CA ALA A 96 8.94 10.42 -9.51
C ALA A 96 9.81 10.06 -8.28
N ASN A 97 10.38 11.05 -7.60
CA ASN A 97 11.16 10.81 -6.39
C ASN A 97 10.32 10.27 -5.24
N ALA A 98 9.06 10.70 -5.10
CA ALA A 98 8.16 10.15 -4.07
C ALA A 98 7.84 8.66 -4.33
N VAL A 99 7.74 8.23 -5.59
CA VAL A 99 7.62 6.81 -5.97
C VAL A 99 8.90 6.05 -5.60
N LEU A 100 10.07 6.56 -6.00
CA LEU A 100 11.37 5.93 -5.73
C LEU A 100 11.69 5.87 -4.23
N ASP A 101 11.17 6.79 -3.43
CA ASP A 101 11.27 6.75 -1.97
C ASP A 101 10.46 5.59 -1.36
N GLY A 102 9.47 5.08 -2.09
CA GLY A 102 8.56 4.01 -1.68
C GLY A 102 7.28 4.51 -1.01
N ALA A 103 6.70 5.62 -1.48
CA ALA A 103 5.38 6.02 -1.01
C ALA A 103 4.31 4.99 -1.43
N ASP A 104 3.30 4.76 -0.57
CA ASP A 104 2.14 3.94 -0.95
C ASP A 104 1.18 4.71 -1.86
N ALA A 105 1.05 6.02 -1.62
CA ALA A 105 0.14 6.89 -2.36
C ALA A 105 0.70 8.31 -2.48
N LEU A 106 0.35 8.96 -3.58
CA LEU A 106 0.60 10.37 -3.82
C LEU A 106 -0.73 11.10 -3.87
N MET A 107 -0.78 12.32 -3.33
CA MET A 107 -2.03 13.07 -3.17
C MET A 107 -2.01 14.38 -3.98
N LEU A 108 -3.05 14.58 -4.78
CA LEU A 108 -3.41 15.85 -5.37
C LEU A 108 -4.36 16.60 -4.42
N SER A 109 -4.15 17.90 -4.27
CA SER A 109 -4.89 18.79 -3.37
C SER A 109 -5.70 19.80 -4.17
N GLY A 110 -5.11 20.95 -4.47
CA GLY A 110 -5.75 22.01 -5.23
C GLY A 110 -5.98 21.60 -6.68
N GLU A 111 -5.07 20.80 -7.23
CA GLU A 111 -5.07 20.37 -8.63
C GLU A 111 -6.38 19.71 -9.05
N THR A 112 -7.02 18.97 -8.14
CA THR A 112 -8.30 18.27 -8.40
C THR A 112 -9.50 18.93 -7.75
N SER A 113 -9.35 19.60 -6.61
CA SER A 113 -10.47 20.18 -5.87
C SER A 113 -10.99 21.49 -6.47
N VAL A 114 -10.09 22.34 -6.96
CA VAL A 114 -10.41 23.68 -7.48
C VAL A 114 -9.68 24.01 -8.80
N GLY A 115 -8.78 23.13 -9.25
CA GLY A 115 -7.99 23.30 -10.46
C GLY A 115 -8.80 23.26 -11.75
N ARG A 116 -8.25 23.86 -12.80
CA ARG A 116 -8.88 23.92 -14.14
C ARG A 116 -8.77 22.61 -14.93
N HIS A 117 -7.87 21.71 -14.52
CA HIS A 117 -7.53 20.49 -15.26
C HIS A 117 -7.52 19.23 -14.37
N PRO A 118 -8.57 18.96 -13.56
CA PRO A 118 -8.55 17.93 -12.52
C PRO A 118 -8.31 16.51 -13.07
N VAL A 119 -9.00 16.14 -14.16
CA VAL A 119 -8.83 14.83 -14.81
C VAL A 119 -7.42 14.68 -15.39
N LEU A 120 -6.89 15.75 -15.99
CA LEU A 120 -5.55 15.73 -16.60
C LEU A 120 -4.46 15.69 -15.54
N ALA A 121 -4.64 16.31 -14.38
CA ALA A 121 -3.72 16.22 -13.25
C ALA A 121 -3.60 14.77 -12.75
N VAL A 122 -4.74 14.08 -12.54
CA VAL A 122 -4.76 12.66 -12.17
C VAL A 122 -4.08 11.80 -13.23
N ALA A 123 -4.46 11.97 -14.51
CA ALA A 123 -3.87 11.20 -15.60
C ALA A 123 -2.36 11.45 -15.77
N THR A 124 -1.90 12.66 -15.46
CA THR A 124 -0.47 13.02 -15.53
C THR A 124 0.32 12.41 -14.38
N MET A 125 -0.22 12.46 -13.15
CA MET A 125 0.39 11.79 -12.01
C MET A 125 0.51 10.27 -12.27
N ALA A 126 -0.56 9.64 -12.77
CA ALA A 126 -0.55 8.22 -13.12
C ALA A 126 0.54 7.88 -14.15
N ARG A 127 0.65 8.64 -15.25
CA ARG A 127 1.70 8.40 -16.26
C ARG A 127 3.12 8.53 -15.71
N ILE A 128 3.36 9.43 -14.75
CA ILE A 128 4.68 9.57 -14.13
C ILE A 128 4.98 8.35 -13.26
N ILE A 129 4.00 7.91 -12.44
CA ILE A 129 4.13 6.71 -11.60
C ILE A 129 4.40 5.48 -12.48
N ASP A 130 3.57 5.26 -13.50
CA ASP A 130 3.73 4.13 -14.43
C ASP A 130 5.10 4.15 -15.11
N SER A 131 5.59 5.33 -15.49
CA SER A 131 6.91 5.46 -16.13
C SER A 131 8.07 5.09 -15.19
N VAL A 132 7.94 5.33 -13.89
CA VAL A 132 8.96 4.94 -12.90
C VAL A 132 8.86 3.44 -12.63
N GLU A 133 7.66 2.94 -12.35
CA GLU A 133 7.44 1.54 -11.99
C GLU A 133 7.68 0.57 -13.16
N SER A 134 7.55 1.02 -14.41
CA SER A 134 7.89 0.23 -15.61
C SER A 134 9.39 -0.04 -15.76
N ASP A 135 10.25 0.84 -15.22
CA ASP A 135 11.69 0.61 -15.17
C ASP A 135 12.04 -0.28 -13.98
N SER A 136 11.52 0.05 -12.80
CA SER A 136 11.69 -0.75 -11.60
C SER A 136 10.71 -0.36 -10.51
N THR A 137 10.15 -1.36 -9.81
CA THR A 137 9.41 -1.16 -8.55
C THR A 137 10.33 -1.13 -7.34
N ALA A 138 11.66 -1.24 -7.52
CA ALA A 138 12.59 -1.29 -6.40
C ALA A 138 12.62 0.02 -5.62
N VAL A 139 12.53 -0.11 -4.30
CA VAL A 139 12.56 0.99 -3.34
C VAL A 139 13.64 0.71 -2.29
N PRO A 140 14.03 1.70 -1.45
CA PRO A 140 15.00 1.49 -0.38
C PRO A 140 14.69 0.23 0.45
N SER A 141 15.71 -0.59 0.67
CA SER A 141 15.57 -1.83 1.44
C SER A 141 15.10 -1.54 2.86
N LEU A 142 14.33 -2.48 3.42
CA LEU A 142 14.03 -2.45 4.84
C LEU A 142 15.33 -2.71 5.63
N LEU A 143 15.57 -1.92 6.67
CA LEU A 143 16.76 -1.95 7.51
C LEU A 143 16.67 -3.05 8.58
N ALA A 144 15.46 -3.38 9.04
CA ALA A 144 15.25 -4.40 10.04
C ALA A 144 14.69 -5.68 9.41
N ALA A 145 15.31 -6.82 9.73
CA ALA A 145 14.73 -8.12 9.43
C ALA A 145 13.36 -8.26 10.12
N PRO A 146 12.34 -8.85 9.46
CA PRO A 146 11.04 -9.07 10.07
C PRO A 146 11.17 -10.01 11.27
N ARG A 147 10.52 -9.65 12.38
CA ARG A 147 10.52 -10.45 13.62
C ARG A 147 9.18 -11.10 13.96
N THR A 148 8.11 -10.65 13.32
CA THR A 148 6.78 -11.25 13.51
C THR A 148 6.59 -12.40 12.54
N THR A 149 5.84 -13.44 12.94
CA THR A 149 5.49 -14.57 12.05
C THR A 149 4.94 -14.11 10.72
N GLY A 150 3.96 -13.20 10.73
CA GLY A 150 3.40 -12.62 9.50
C GLY A 150 4.43 -11.86 8.66
N GLY A 151 5.38 -11.17 9.28
CA GLY A 151 6.46 -10.48 8.56
C GLY A 151 7.46 -11.44 7.90
N VAL A 152 7.82 -12.52 8.59
CA VAL A 152 8.73 -13.55 8.08
C VAL A 152 8.08 -14.31 6.92
N LEU A 153 6.83 -14.73 7.09
CA LEU A 153 6.09 -15.45 6.05
C LEU A 153 5.85 -14.61 4.81
N THR A 154 5.47 -13.35 4.97
CA THR A 154 5.25 -12.48 3.80
C THR A 154 6.55 -12.21 3.04
N ARG A 155 7.70 -12.13 3.74
CA ARG A 155 9.00 -12.09 3.07
C ARG A 155 9.29 -13.39 2.32
N ALA A 156 9.11 -14.53 2.95
CA ALA A 156 9.31 -15.83 2.30
C ALA A 156 8.37 -16.02 1.10
N ALA A 157 7.12 -15.57 1.18
CA ALA A 157 6.16 -15.66 0.09
C ALA A 157 6.57 -14.82 -1.13
N LYS A 158 7.11 -13.61 -0.91
CA LYS A 158 7.72 -12.81 -1.99
C LYS A 158 8.85 -13.59 -2.66
N ASP A 159 9.79 -14.10 -1.86
CA ASP A 159 10.96 -14.80 -2.39
C ASP A 159 10.53 -16.06 -3.16
N VAL A 160 9.58 -16.85 -2.64
CA VAL A 160 8.99 -18.00 -3.34
C VAL A 160 8.34 -17.56 -4.65
N GLY A 161 7.53 -16.51 -4.66
CA GLY A 161 6.84 -16.05 -5.86
C GLY A 161 7.79 -15.61 -6.96
N GLU A 162 8.77 -14.78 -6.61
CA GLU A 162 9.75 -14.24 -7.56
C GLU A 162 10.67 -15.35 -8.11
N LEU A 163 11.09 -16.31 -7.27
CA LEU A 163 11.97 -17.40 -7.70
C LEU A 163 11.25 -18.51 -8.49
N THR A 164 9.95 -18.71 -8.25
CA THR A 164 9.16 -19.74 -8.96
C THR A 164 8.51 -19.25 -10.25
N GLY A 165 8.60 -17.94 -10.53
CA GLY A 165 7.92 -17.34 -11.68
C GLY A 165 6.40 -17.30 -11.51
N ALA A 166 5.90 -17.19 -10.27
CA ALA A 166 4.48 -16.97 -10.01
C ALA A 166 4.03 -15.65 -10.64
N LYS A 167 2.79 -15.58 -11.13
CA LYS A 167 2.22 -14.35 -11.70
C LYS A 167 1.69 -13.38 -10.63
N ALA A 168 1.33 -13.90 -9.46
CA ALA A 168 0.76 -13.10 -8.39
C ALA A 168 1.04 -13.67 -6.99
N LEU A 169 1.04 -12.77 -6.02
CA LEU A 169 0.89 -13.09 -4.60
C LEU A 169 -0.57 -12.87 -4.21
N ALA A 170 -1.24 -13.92 -3.78
CA ALA A 170 -2.63 -13.88 -3.34
C ALA A 170 -2.70 -13.96 -1.82
N ALA A 171 -3.16 -12.91 -1.15
CA ALA A 171 -3.16 -12.81 0.30
C ALA A 171 -4.57 -12.71 0.87
N PHE A 172 -4.95 -13.67 1.71
CA PHE A 172 -6.20 -13.64 2.48
C PHE A 172 -6.04 -12.78 3.72
N THR A 173 -7.02 -11.90 3.97
CA THR A 173 -6.96 -10.99 5.11
C THR A 173 -8.31 -10.55 5.64
N GLN A 174 -8.40 -10.34 6.96
CA GLN A 174 -9.55 -9.73 7.63
C GLN A 174 -9.29 -8.30 8.12
N SER A 175 -8.03 -7.88 8.20
CA SER A 175 -7.64 -6.55 8.72
C SER A 175 -6.71 -5.79 7.79
N GLY A 176 -6.24 -6.43 6.71
CA GLY A 176 -5.24 -5.92 5.78
C GLY A 176 -3.79 -6.03 6.24
N ASP A 177 -3.49 -6.51 7.46
CA ASP A 177 -2.11 -6.53 7.99
C ASP A 177 -1.16 -7.38 7.14
N THR A 178 -1.57 -8.59 6.77
CA THR A 178 -0.81 -9.49 5.88
C THR A 178 -0.49 -8.84 4.54
N VAL A 179 -1.49 -8.17 3.94
CA VAL A 179 -1.35 -7.50 2.64
C VAL A 179 -0.39 -6.33 2.76
N ARG A 180 -0.51 -5.47 3.78
CA ARG A 180 0.41 -4.35 4.01
C ARG A 180 1.86 -4.79 4.21
N ARG A 181 2.07 -5.96 4.83
CA ARG A 181 3.42 -6.54 5.00
C ARG A 181 4.03 -7.05 3.70
N LEU A 182 3.20 -7.49 2.75
CA LEU A 182 3.64 -7.81 1.38
C LEU A 182 3.89 -6.54 0.57
N ALA A 183 2.95 -5.60 0.58
CA ALA A 183 2.99 -4.36 -0.18
C ALA A 183 4.28 -3.55 0.05
N ARG A 184 4.69 -3.39 1.31
CA ARG A 184 5.91 -2.64 1.68
C ARG A 184 7.22 -3.19 1.08
N LEU A 185 7.19 -4.41 0.52
CA LEU A 185 8.33 -5.06 -0.11
C LEU A 185 8.46 -4.72 -1.61
N HIS A 186 7.48 -4.02 -2.19
CA HIS A 186 7.43 -3.56 -3.59
C HIS A 186 7.86 -4.62 -4.62
N THR A 187 7.26 -5.81 -4.53
CA THR A 187 7.47 -6.87 -5.52
C THR A 187 6.84 -6.46 -6.86
N PRO A 188 7.46 -6.80 -8.01
CA PRO A 188 6.84 -6.59 -9.32
C PRO A 188 5.67 -7.55 -9.58
N LEU A 189 5.46 -8.56 -8.73
CA LEU A 189 4.31 -9.47 -8.83
C LEU A 189 3.01 -8.77 -8.46
N HIS A 190 1.92 -9.12 -9.15
CA HIS A 190 0.60 -8.64 -8.78
C HIS A 190 0.25 -9.03 -7.34
N LEU A 191 -0.11 -8.07 -6.50
CA LEU A 191 -0.53 -8.31 -5.13
C LEU A 191 -2.06 -8.27 -5.04
N LEU A 192 -2.64 -9.44 -4.89
CA LEU A 192 -4.09 -9.66 -4.92
C LEU A 192 -4.58 -9.97 -3.51
N ALA A 193 -5.40 -9.10 -2.93
CA ALA A 193 -5.96 -9.25 -1.61
C ALA A 193 -7.36 -9.87 -1.66
N PHE A 194 -7.62 -10.83 -0.77
CA PHE A 194 -8.91 -11.51 -0.66
C PHE A 194 -9.48 -11.27 0.74
N THR A 195 -10.68 -10.72 0.82
CA THR A 195 -11.29 -10.37 2.11
C THR A 195 -12.82 -10.49 2.08
N PRO A 196 -13.47 -10.94 3.17
CA PRO A 196 -14.92 -10.87 3.31
C PRO A 196 -15.43 -9.49 3.76
N GLU A 197 -14.53 -8.55 4.05
CA GLU A 197 -14.86 -7.28 4.69
C GLU A 197 -14.82 -6.12 3.69
N PRO A 198 -15.98 -5.55 3.27
CA PRO A 198 -16.02 -4.41 2.35
C PRO A 198 -15.18 -3.21 2.81
N ARG A 199 -15.16 -2.94 4.11
CA ARG A 199 -14.32 -1.89 4.70
C ARG A 199 -12.83 -2.11 4.46
N VAL A 200 -12.36 -3.36 4.46
CA VAL A 200 -10.94 -3.67 4.26
C VAL A 200 -10.54 -3.43 2.82
N ARG A 201 -11.42 -3.75 1.86
CA ARG A 201 -11.23 -3.37 0.45
C ARG A 201 -11.02 -1.86 0.29
N SER A 202 -11.89 -1.05 0.88
CA SER A 202 -11.75 0.42 0.82
C SER A 202 -10.48 0.91 1.52
N GLN A 203 -10.07 0.28 2.62
CA GLN A 203 -8.85 0.65 3.35
C GLN A 203 -7.57 0.28 2.59
N LEU A 204 -7.57 -0.86 1.89
CA LEU A 204 -6.43 -1.33 1.10
C LEU A 204 -6.24 -0.57 -0.20
N ALA A 205 -7.21 0.22 -0.66
CA ALA A 205 -7.06 1.11 -1.81
C ALA A 205 -5.96 2.16 -1.63
N LEU A 206 -5.53 2.43 -0.39
CA LEU A 206 -4.39 3.31 -0.09
C LEU A 206 -3.04 2.56 0.01
N THR A 207 -3.05 1.22 -0.04
CA THR A 207 -1.84 0.40 0.14
C THR A 207 -1.20 0.10 -1.22
N TRP A 208 0.12 0.22 -1.30
CA TRP A 208 0.86 0.09 -2.56
C TRP A 208 0.58 -1.22 -3.31
N GLY A 209 0.28 -1.13 -4.60
CA GLY A 209 0.22 -2.27 -5.53
C GLY A 209 -0.91 -3.28 -5.29
N VAL A 210 -1.89 -2.97 -4.42
CA VAL A 210 -2.95 -3.92 -4.04
C VAL A 210 -4.19 -3.80 -4.93
N GLU A 211 -4.59 -4.91 -5.54
CA GLU A 211 -5.96 -5.11 -6.03
C GLU A 211 -6.73 -6.00 -5.04
N THR A 212 -7.96 -5.63 -4.66
CA THR A 212 -8.72 -6.36 -3.63
C THR A 212 -10.03 -6.94 -4.15
N PHE A 213 -10.23 -8.24 -3.90
CA PHE A 213 -11.42 -9.02 -4.20
C PHE A 213 -12.24 -9.27 -2.93
N LEU A 214 -13.56 -9.06 -3.05
CA LEU A 214 -14.50 -9.45 -2.02
C LEU A 214 -14.92 -10.89 -2.24
N VAL A 215 -14.64 -11.74 -1.25
CA VAL A 215 -14.99 -13.16 -1.27
C VAL A 215 -15.72 -13.54 0.02
N PRO A 216 -16.60 -14.55 -0.01
CA PRO A 216 -17.28 -15.02 1.20
C PRO A 216 -16.29 -15.46 2.29
N SER A 217 -16.76 -15.43 3.54
CA SER A 217 -16.05 -16.04 4.65
C SER A 217 -16.14 -17.56 4.54
N VAL A 218 -15.01 -18.25 4.69
CA VAL A 218 -14.91 -19.71 4.54
C VAL A 218 -14.33 -20.37 5.79
N ARG A 219 -14.60 -21.65 6.01
CA ARG A 219 -14.19 -22.35 7.24
C ARG A 219 -12.90 -23.15 7.06
N HIS A 220 -12.60 -23.55 5.84
CA HIS A 220 -11.47 -24.41 5.52
C HIS A 220 -10.53 -23.79 4.49
N THR A 221 -9.26 -24.17 4.54
CA THR A 221 -8.25 -23.68 3.59
C THR A 221 -8.54 -24.06 2.15
N ASP A 222 -9.16 -25.21 1.92
CA ASP A 222 -9.51 -25.67 0.57
C ASP A 222 -10.64 -24.84 -0.03
N GLU A 223 -11.57 -24.35 0.80
CA GLU A 223 -12.60 -23.41 0.38
C GLU A 223 -11.98 -22.06 -0.01
N MET A 224 -10.93 -21.60 0.70
CA MET A 224 -10.20 -20.38 0.31
C MET A 224 -9.63 -20.50 -1.11
N VAL A 225 -9.02 -21.66 -1.43
CA VAL A 225 -8.44 -21.90 -2.77
C VAL A 225 -9.53 -21.87 -3.85
N ARG A 226 -10.69 -22.48 -3.60
CA ARG A 226 -11.82 -22.45 -4.55
C ARG A 226 -12.35 -21.03 -4.79
N GLU A 227 -12.51 -20.23 -3.74
CA GLU A 227 -12.95 -18.84 -3.88
C GLU A 227 -11.93 -17.97 -4.60
N LEU A 228 -10.62 -18.23 -4.38
CA LEU A 228 -9.55 -17.59 -5.13
C LEU A 228 -9.63 -17.92 -6.61
N ASP A 229 -9.72 -19.21 -6.97
CA ASP A 229 -9.76 -19.65 -8.36
C ASP A 229 -10.96 -19.02 -9.09
N LYS A 230 -12.13 -19.06 -8.45
CA LYS A 230 -13.35 -18.44 -8.97
C LYS A 230 -13.16 -16.94 -9.20
N ALA A 231 -12.72 -16.19 -8.18
CA ALA A 231 -12.56 -14.75 -8.28
C ALA A 231 -11.51 -14.32 -9.33
N LEU A 232 -10.43 -15.08 -9.49
CA LEU A 232 -9.40 -14.81 -10.48
C LEU A 232 -9.85 -15.09 -11.91
N MET A 233 -10.58 -16.19 -12.12
CA MET A 233 -11.15 -16.53 -13.43
C MET A 233 -12.27 -15.57 -13.83
N ASP A 234 -13.20 -15.27 -12.91
CA ASP A 234 -14.33 -14.36 -13.17
C ASP A 234 -13.87 -12.93 -13.50
N SER A 235 -12.76 -12.49 -12.90
CA SER A 235 -12.19 -11.15 -13.15
C SER A 235 -11.30 -11.07 -14.40
N GLY A 236 -10.94 -12.21 -15.00
CA GLY A 236 -10.03 -12.26 -16.14
C GLY A 236 -8.59 -11.84 -15.83
N ARG A 237 -8.21 -11.76 -14.54
CA ARG A 237 -6.85 -11.37 -14.12
C ARG A 237 -5.83 -12.48 -14.34
N LEU A 238 -6.24 -13.72 -14.11
CA LEU A 238 -5.41 -14.90 -14.31
C LEU A 238 -6.20 -16.00 -15.01
N THR A 239 -5.49 -16.89 -15.66
CA THR A 239 -6.04 -18.01 -16.44
C THR A 239 -5.67 -19.34 -15.81
N ARG A 240 -6.41 -20.40 -16.16
CA ARG A 240 -6.13 -21.76 -15.68
C ARG A 240 -4.67 -22.14 -15.96
N GLY A 241 -4.00 -22.70 -14.96
CA GLY A 241 -2.58 -23.12 -15.02
C GLY A 241 -1.59 -22.06 -14.56
N ASP A 242 -2.03 -20.79 -14.42
CA ASP A 242 -1.19 -19.72 -13.88
C ASP A 242 -0.78 -20.00 -12.44
N LEU A 243 0.51 -19.81 -12.15
CA LEU A 243 1.09 -20.08 -10.85
C LEU A 243 0.90 -18.88 -9.92
N VAL A 244 0.40 -19.12 -8.71
CA VAL A 244 0.21 -18.10 -7.67
C VAL A 244 0.76 -18.57 -6.34
N VAL A 245 1.23 -17.63 -5.52
CA VAL A 245 1.60 -17.90 -4.13
C VAL A 245 0.49 -17.40 -3.23
N ILE A 246 -0.16 -18.32 -2.52
CA ILE A 246 -1.22 -18.04 -1.56
C ILE A 246 -0.60 -17.83 -0.18
N VAL A 247 -0.97 -16.73 0.47
CA VAL A 247 -0.61 -16.40 1.86
C VAL A 247 -1.90 -16.30 2.67
N ALA A 248 -2.03 -17.12 3.70
CA ALA A 248 -3.25 -17.18 4.52
C ALA A 248 -2.98 -17.53 5.98
N GLY A 249 -4.04 -17.51 6.79
CA GLY A 249 -4.05 -18.06 8.15
C GLY A 249 -4.91 -19.31 8.22
N SER A 250 -4.46 -20.31 8.99
CA SER A 250 -5.18 -21.52 9.33
C SER A 250 -5.20 -21.70 10.87
N PRO A 251 -6.39 -21.77 11.52
CA PRO A 251 -7.71 -21.78 10.91
C PRO A 251 -8.09 -20.43 10.26
N PRO A 252 -8.94 -20.44 9.21
CA PRO A 252 -9.43 -19.22 8.60
C PRO A 252 -10.18 -18.33 9.58
N ASN A 253 -10.33 -17.06 9.21
CA ASN A 253 -11.10 -16.06 9.93
C ASN A 253 -10.61 -15.62 11.32
N VAL A 254 -9.33 -15.81 11.63
CA VAL A 254 -8.74 -15.28 12.87
C VAL A 254 -7.71 -14.18 12.52
N PRO A 255 -7.96 -12.90 12.87
CA PRO A 255 -7.02 -11.83 12.57
C PRO A 255 -5.63 -12.08 13.18
N GLY A 256 -4.56 -11.79 12.44
CA GLY A 256 -3.19 -11.88 12.94
C GLY A 256 -2.57 -13.29 12.95
N THR A 257 -3.27 -14.30 12.42
CA THR A 257 -2.83 -15.70 12.43
C THR A 257 -2.20 -16.19 11.12
N THR A 258 -1.69 -15.29 10.28
CA THR A 258 -1.00 -15.68 9.04
C THR A 258 0.14 -16.64 9.33
N ASN A 259 -0.01 -17.89 8.89
CA ASN A 259 0.88 -19.02 9.18
C ASN A 259 1.00 -20.01 8.00
N LEU A 260 0.42 -19.72 6.84
CA LEU A 260 0.41 -20.61 5.68
C LEU A 260 0.92 -19.91 4.41
N ILE A 261 1.80 -20.60 3.67
CA ILE A 261 2.18 -20.28 2.29
C ILE A 261 1.89 -21.53 1.45
N ARG A 262 1.14 -21.39 0.36
CA ARG A 262 0.87 -22.47 -0.61
C ARG A 262 1.21 -21.98 -2.01
N LEU A 263 1.99 -22.76 -2.75
CA LEU A 263 2.14 -22.58 -4.18
C LEU A 263 0.98 -23.30 -4.87
N HIS A 264 0.24 -22.61 -5.74
CA HIS A 264 -1.00 -23.12 -6.34
C HIS A 264 -1.04 -22.77 -7.82
N ARG A 265 -1.63 -23.65 -8.64
CA ARG A 265 -1.95 -23.36 -10.04
C ARG A 265 -3.44 -23.18 -10.17
N VAL A 266 -3.85 -22.04 -10.73
CA VAL A 266 -5.26 -21.68 -10.84
C VAL A 266 -6.04 -22.77 -11.58
N GLY A 267 -7.09 -23.30 -10.95
CA GLY A 267 -7.97 -24.32 -11.52
C GLY A 267 -7.49 -25.78 -11.35
N ASP A 268 -6.39 -26.02 -10.63
CA ASP A 268 -5.98 -27.38 -10.25
C ASP A 268 -6.80 -27.87 -9.03
N GLU A 269 -7.22 -29.15 -9.06
CA GLU A 269 -8.04 -29.76 -7.99
C GLU A 269 -7.21 -30.43 -6.89
N TYR A 270 -5.87 -30.29 -6.91
CA TYR A 270 -4.92 -30.97 -6.02
C TYR A 270 -4.30 -30.02 -4.98
#